data_AF-A0A060CAQ1-F1
#
_entry.id   AF-A0A060CAQ1-F1
#
_cell.length_a   1.000
_cell.length_b   1.000
_cell.length_c   1.000
_cell.angle_alpha   90.00
_cell.angle_beta   90.00
_cell.angle_gamma   90.00
#
_symmetry.space_group_name_H-M   'P 1'
#
loop_
_entity.id
_entity.type
_entity.pdbx_description
1 polymer ?
#
loop_
_entity_poly.entity_id
_entity_poly.type
_entity_poly.pdbx_seq_one_letter_code
_entity_poly.pdbx_strand_id
1 'polypeptide(L)'
;MIWTVLLSLPAGRDIFSFKTGTSVALQHATPGDEAGITVFMNNRSHYDLVVKQTSGKTQTAVLRYRLGEMLHVEKQEPVSSKKVRLEVRGGNDFYSFGY
;
A
#
# COMPACT_ATOMS: atom_id res chain seq x y z
N MET A 1 -8.71 6.09 -7.45
CA MET A 1 -7.91 5.90 -8.68
C MET A 1 -7.10 4.62 -8.46
N ILE A 2 -7.35 3.56 -9.24
CA ILE A 2 -6.65 2.28 -9.03
C ILE A 2 -5.32 2.35 -9.78
N TRP A 3 -4.21 2.22 -9.07
CA TRP A 3 -2.89 2.09 -9.67
C TRP A 3 -2.53 0.61 -9.81
N THR A 4 -1.93 0.23 -10.93
CA THR A 4 -1.44 -1.13 -11.14
C THR A 4 0.07 -1.09 -10.96
N VAL A 5 0.60 -1.88 -10.03
CA VAL A 5 2.04 -2.14 -9.94
C VAL A 5 2.28 -3.55 -10.50
N LEU A 6 3.16 -3.65 -11.48
CA LEU A 6 3.56 -4.92 -12.09
C LEU A 6 4.92 -5.31 -11.50
N LEU A 7 4.93 -6.11 -10.43
CA LEU A 7 6.14 -6.82 -10.00
C LEU A 7 5.87 -8.34 -9.95
N SER A 8 6.56 -9.10 -10.83
CA SER A 8 6.41 -10.55 -10.91
C SER A 8 7.30 -11.24 -9.88
N LEU A 9 6.71 -12.15 -9.10
CA LEU A 9 7.46 -13.16 -8.36
C LEU A 9 7.09 -14.54 -8.92
N PRO A 10 8.05 -15.46 -9.14
CA PRO A 10 7.74 -16.78 -9.67
C PRO A 10 7.08 -17.62 -8.57
N ALA A 11 5.76 -17.75 -8.60
CA ALA A 11 5.01 -18.66 -7.73
C ALA A 11 4.76 -20.00 -8.44
N GLY A 12 5.02 -21.10 -7.73
CA GLY A 12 4.63 -22.45 -8.13
C GLY A 12 3.12 -22.55 -8.35
N ARG A 13 2.70 -23.50 -9.20
CA ARG A 13 1.35 -23.67 -9.75
C ARG A 13 0.25 -23.96 -8.71
N ASP A 14 -0.18 -22.94 -7.98
CA ASP A 14 -1.50 -22.86 -7.34
C ASP A 14 -2.20 -21.60 -7.86
N ILE A 15 -3.45 -21.71 -8.34
CA ILE A 15 -4.22 -20.57 -8.81
C ILE A 15 -4.84 -19.88 -7.60
N PHE A 16 -4.26 -18.77 -7.17
CA PHE A 16 -4.79 -17.94 -6.11
C PHE A 16 -5.14 -16.56 -6.65
N SER A 17 -6.34 -16.09 -6.31
CA SER A 17 -6.76 -14.72 -6.58
C SER A 17 -7.49 -14.20 -5.36
N PHE A 18 -7.17 -12.97 -4.97
CA PHE A 18 -7.93 -12.31 -3.92
C PHE A 18 -8.05 -10.82 -4.19
N LYS A 19 -9.07 -10.26 -3.55
CA LYS A 19 -9.31 -8.83 -3.47
C LYS A 19 -9.66 -8.51 -2.03
N THR A 20 -8.94 -7.60 -1.42
CA THR A 20 -9.21 -7.11 -0.08
C THR A 20 -9.07 -5.60 -0.04
N GLY A 21 -9.67 -4.96 0.95
CA GLY A 21 -9.57 -3.53 1.11
C GLY A 21 -10.02 -3.07 2.48
N THR A 22 -9.58 -1.88 2.85
CA THR A 22 -9.91 -1.24 4.11
C THR A 22 -10.15 0.25 3.90
N SER A 23 -10.80 0.91 4.86
CA SER A 23 -10.93 2.36 4.86
C SER A 23 -10.08 2.94 5.97
N VAL A 24 -9.23 3.89 5.64
CA VAL A 24 -8.37 4.60 6.58
C VAL A 24 -8.87 6.02 6.77
N ALA A 25 -9.00 6.44 8.02
CA ALA A 25 -9.24 7.82 8.40
C ALA A 25 -8.30 8.16 9.57
N LEU A 26 -7.26 8.96 9.29
CA LEU A 26 -6.34 9.43 10.31
C LEU A 26 -7.02 10.56 11.10
N GLN A 27 -7.34 10.30 12.37
CA GLN A 27 -7.93 11.27 13.29
C GLN A 27 -6.85 11.81 14.22
N HIS A 28 -6.78 13.14 14.36
CA HIS A 28 -5.78 13.81 15.22
C HIS A 28 -4.32 13.45 14.92
N ALA A 29 -4.02 13.05 13.68
CA ALA A 29 -2.68 12.68 13.26
C ALA A 29 -1.73 13.88 13.18
N THR A 30 -0.47 13.63 13.53
CA THR A 30 0.67 14.54 13.40
C THR A 30 1.49 14.20 12.15
N PRO A 31 2.29 15.14 11.62
CA PRO A 31 3.12 14.87 10.44
C PRO A 31 4.03 13.66 10.66
N GLY A 32 3.92 12.65 9.80
CA GLY A 32 4.64 11.38 9.92
C GLY A 32 3.77 10.20 10.28
N ASP A 33 2.64 10.42 10.96
CA ASP A 33 1.69 9.35 11.31
C ASP A 33 1.12 8.70 10.05
N GLU A 34 1.00 7.37 10.07
CA GLU A 34 0.51 6.60 8.94
C GLU A 34 -0.33 5.40 9.39
N ALA A 35 -1.29 5.00 8.54
CA ALA A 35 -2.08 3.80 8.71
C ALA A 35 -2.45 3.24 7.33
N GLY A 36 -2.60 1.92 7.22
CA GLY A 36 -2.79 1.33 5.92
C GLY A 36 -3.05 -0.17 5.91
N ILE A 37 -2.73 -0.77 4.78
CA ILE A 37 -2.79 -2.20 4.52
C ILE A 37 -1.42 -2.69 4.08
N THR A 38 -1.00 -3.83 4.63
CA THR A 38 0.28 -4.46 4.33
C THR A 38 0.06 -5.86 3.78
N VAL A 39 0.72 -6.16 2.66
CA VAL A 39 0.94 -7.55 2.22
C VAL A 39 2.22 -8.02 2.90
N PHE A 40 2.05 -8.81 3.96
CA PHE A 40 3.13 -9.18 4.87
C PHE A 40 3.58 -10.61 4.65
N MET A 41 4.86 -10.81 4.34
CA MET A 41 5.51 -12.12 4.42
C MET A 41 6.44 -12.19 5.64
N ASN A 42 7.30 -11.17 5.82
CA ASN A 42 8.14 -11.03 7.00
C ASN A 42 8.66 -9.58 7.15
N ASN A 43 9.45 -9.32 8.20
CA ASN A 43 10.01 -7.99 8.51
C ASN A 43 10.95 -7.40 7.44
N ARG A 44 11.43 -8.21 6.50
CA ARG A 44 12.29 -7.81 5.37
C ARG A 44 11.62 -8.02 4.02
N SER A 45 10.35 -8.43 3.98
CA SER A 45 9.63 -8.73 2.75
C SER A 45 8.15 -8.39 2.94
N HIS A 46 7.80 -7.16 2.59
CA HIS A 46 6.43 -6.67 2.68
C HIS A 46 6.21 -5.48 1.75
N TYR A 47 4.95 -5.31 1.36
CA TYR A 47 4.45 -4.15 0.63
C TYR A 47 3.48 -3.40 1.53
N ASP A 48 3.67 -2.09 1.66
CA ASP A 48 2.79 -1.22 2.44
C ASP A 48 2.10 -0.24 1.50
N LEU A 49 0.78 -0.23 1.53
CA LEU A 49 -0.02 0.88 1.02
C LEU A 49 -0.62 1.62 2.21
N VAL A 50 -0.15 2.84 2.44
CA VAL A 50 -0.52 3.64 3.63
C VAL A 50 -1.04 5.00 3.25
N VAL A 51 -1.92 5.55 4.08
CA VAL A 51 -2.19 6.98 4.13
C VAL A 51 -1.26 7.57 5.18
N LYS A 52 -0.52 8.60 4.79
CA LYS A 52 0.43 9.31 5.65
C LYS A 52 0.01 10.76 5.83
N GLN A 53 0.02 11.24 7.07
CA GLN A 53 -0.20 12.63 7.40
C GLN A 53 1.05 13.45 7.05
N THR A 54 0.87 14.48 6.22
CA THR A 54 1.93 15.41 5.85
C THR A 54 1.80 16.74 6.61
N SER A 55 2.86 17.56 6.53
CA SER A 55 2.84 18.93 7.02
C SER A 55 1.70 19.72 6.36
N GLY A 56 0.98 20.54 7.14
CA GLY A 56 -0.10 21.38 6.61
C GLY A 56 -1.50 20.73 6.60
N LYS A 57 -1.76 19.72 7.44
CA LYS A 57 -3.06 19.02 7.56
C LYS A 57 -3.52 18.33 6.26
N THR A 58 -2.59 18.05 5.34
CA THR A 58 -2.80 17.29 4.11
C THR A 58 -2.44 15.81 4.32
N GLN A 59 -2.89 14.94 3.44
CA GLN A 59 -2.59 13.51 3.49
C GLN A 59 -2.08 13.05 2.13
N THR A 60 -1.25 12.01 2.14
CA THR A 60 -0.65 11.41 0.95
C THR A 60 -0.82 9.90 1.03
N ALA A 61 -1.27 9.27 -0.06
CA ALA A 61 -1.19 7.82 -0.23
C ALA A 61 0.24 7.46 -0.65
N VAL A 62 0.87 6.54 0.08
CA VAL A 62 2.25 6.08 -0.15
C VAL A 62 2.22 4.58 -0.38
N LEU A 63 2.77 4.16 -1.51
CA LEU A 63 3.07 2.76 -1.80
C LEU A 63 4.58 2.56 -1.69
N ARG A 64 4.99 1.66 -0.80
CA ARG A 64 6.39 1.29 -0.59
C ARG A 64 6.55 -0.21 -0.44
N TYR A 65 7.75 -0.69 -0.67
CA TYR A 65 8.11 -2.08 -0.42
C TYR A 65 9.48 -2.21 0.23
N ARG A 66 9.60 -3.24 1.07
CA ARG A 66 10.87 -3.73 1.58
C ARG A 66 11.16 -5.08 0.96
N LEU A 67 12.28 -5.19 0.26
CA LEU A 67 12.79 -6.42 -0.35
C LEU A 67 14.24 -6.66 0.15
N GLY A 68 14.37 -7.41 1.23
CA GLY A 68 15.63 -7.58 1.95
C GLY A 68 16.07 -6.27 2.61
N GLU A 69 17.21 -5.76 2.17
CA GLU A 69 17.76 -4.47 2.58
C GLU A 69 17.26 -3.30 1.71
N MET A 70 16.60 -3.60 0.59
CA MET A 70 16.02 -2.56 -0.26
C MET A 70 14.74 -2.03 0.39
N LEU A 71 14.73 -0.74 0.69
CA LEU A 71 13.52 0.02 1.01
C LEU A 71 13.27 1.01 -0.12
N HIS A 72 12.14 0.86 -0.81
CA HIS A 72 11.80 1.69 -1.96
C HIS A 72 10.38 2.24 -1.84
N VAL A 73 10.22 3.52 -2.19
CA VAL A 73 8.91 4.15 -2.33
C VAL A 73 8.56 4.18 -3.80
N GLU A 74 7.65 3.30 -4.19
CA GLU A 74 7.20 3.16 -5.57
C GLU A 74 6.38 4.39 -6.01
N LYS A 75 5.48 4.85 -5.13
CA LYS A 75 4.55 5.93 -5.47
C LYS A 75 4.10 6.72 -4.26
N GLN A 76 3.93 8.04 -4.46
CA GLN A 76 3.37 8.96 -3.48
C GLN A 76 2.44 9.94 -4.18
N GLU A 77 1.18 10.00 -3.74
CA GLU A 77 0.16 10.83 -4.37
C GLU A 77 -0.68 11.54 -3.30
N PRO A 78 -0.91 12.86 -3.41
CA PRO A 78 -1.79 13.57 -2.50
C PRO A 78 -3.21 12.98 -2.52
N VAL A 79 -3.85 12.92 -1.34
CA VAL A 79 -5.26 12.53 -1.22
C VAL A 79 -6.07 13.67 -0.63
N SER A 80 -7.20 13.97 -1.29
CA SER A 80 -8.12 15.04 -0.88
C SER A 80 -9.19 14.57 0.12
N SER A 81 -9.40 13.25 0.23
CA SER A 81 -10.40 12.67 1.12
C SER A 81 -9.85 12.45 2.52
N LYS A 82 -10.64 12.78 3.55
CA LYS A 82 -10.36 12.46 4.96
C LYS A 82 -10.52 10.96 5.27
N LYS A 83 -11.23 10.22 4.42
CA LYS A 83 -11.43 8.77 4.52
C LYS A 83 -11.05 8.13 3.18
N VAL A 84 -9.97 7.39 3.15
CA VAL A 84 -9.38 6.81 1.93
C VAL A 84 -9.64 5.31 1.92
N ARG A 85 -10.16 4.76 0.82
CA ARG A 85 -10.41 3.32 0.69
C ARG A 85 -9.24 2.66 -0.02
N LEU A 86 -8.39 1.99 0.73
CA LEU A 86 -7.25 1.24 0.21
C LEU A 86 -7.72 -0.14 -0.29
N GLU A 87 -7.16 -0.58 -1.41
CA GLU A 87 -7.48 -1.85 -2.05
C GLU A 87 -6.19 -2.57 -2.46
N VAL A 88 -6.14 -3.87 -2.19
CA VAL A 88 -5.09 -4.77 -2.65
C VAL A 88 -5.74 -5.91 -3.41
N ARG A 89 -5.18 -6.21 -4.58
CA ARG A 89 -5.50 -7.41 -5.35
C ARG A 89 -4.22 -8.23 -5.48
N GLY A 90 -4.30 -9.53 -5.23
CA GLY A 90 -3.19 -10.43 -5.52
C GLY A 90 -3.64 -11.50 -6.50
N GLY A 91 -2.75 -11.82 -7.42
CA GLY A 91 -2.81 -12.99 -8.27
C GLY A 91 -1.50 -13.78 -8.18
N ASN A 92 -1.37 -14.80 -9.02
CA ASN A 92 -0.20 -15.67 -9.03
C ASN A 92 1.12 -14.92 -9.26
N ASP A 93 1.10 -13.92 -10.14
CA ASP A 93 2.31 -13.23 -10.55
C ASP A 93 2.44 -11.85 -9.88
N PHE A 94 1.34 -11.17 -9.60
CA PHE A 94 1.36 -9.73 -9.28
C PHE A 94 0.43 -9.34 -8.12
N TYR A 95 0.84 -8.29 -7.41
CA TYR A 95 -0.03 -7.51 -6.52
C TYR A 95 -0.33 -6.13 -7.10
N SER A 96 -1.60 -5.74 -7.14
CA SER A 96 -2.06 -4.41 -7.55
C SER A 96 -2.60 -3.62 -6.36
N PHE A 97 -2.27 -2.34 -6.28
CA PHE A 97 -2.54 -1.46 -5.14
C PHE A 97 -3.31 -0.21 -5.56
N GLY A 98 -4.48 0.04 -4.97
CA GLY A 98 -5.31 1.19 -5.31
C GLY A 98 -5.85 1.94 -4.09
N TYR A 99 -6.24 3.20 -4.29
CA TYR A 99 -6.90 4.02 -3.27
C TYR A 99 -7.99 4.95 -3.84
#